data_AF-A0AA96W7P7-F1
#
_entry.id   AF-A0AA96W7P7-F1
#
_cell.length_a   1.000
_cell.length_b   1.000
_cell.length_c   1.000
_cell.angle_alpha   90.00
_cell.angle_beta   90.00
_cell.angle_gamma   90.00
#
_symmetry.space_group_name_H-M   'P 1'
#
loop_
_entity.id
_entity.type
_entity.pdbx_description
1 polymer ?
#
loop_
_entity_poly.entity_id
_entity_poly.type
_entity_poly.pdbx_seq_one_letter_code
_entity_poly.pdbx_strand_id
1 'polypeptide(L)'
;MPHVEQAIKDWQQEFEDLQTSAADMMQVAFPSLKVMQSPTGCCETRLHWQDEDSKASGYVCIDDFMQATLQFENVPQSVAGQALDEVFGLGWFDGAELGVRKADEGVYYWTDETNAAEWEVSVLPGGLATLSIEYTSAPDIATLLDALRTAYEDPAPDDDEDEDEADAAT
;
A
#
# COMPACT_ATOMS: atom_id res chain seq x y z
N MET A 1 -12.85 11.00 41.47
CA MET A 1 -12.29 9.65 41.65
C MET A 1 -10.86 9.68 41.10
N PRO A 2 -9.88 10.17 41.88
CA PRO A 2 -8.61 10.64 41.32
C PRO A 2 -7.79 9.54 40.64
N HIS A 3 -7.82 8.31 41.16
CA HIS A 3 -7.07 7.19 40.56
C HIS A 3 -7.63 6.72 39.22
N VAL A 4 -8.96 6.73 39.06
CA VAL A 4 -9.61 6.34 37.80
C VAL A 4 -9.43 7.43 36.74
N GLU A 5 -9.55 8.70 37.15
CA GLU A 5 -9.28 9.83 36.26
C GLU A 5 -7.84 9.84 35.75
N GLN A 6 -6.87 9.48 36.60
CA GLN A 6 -5.49 9.34 36.16
C GLN A 6 -5.31 8.17 35.19
N ALA A 7 -5.85 6.98 35.53
CA ALA A 7 -5.75 5.82 34.65
C ALA A 7 -6.38 6.04 33.26
N ILE A 8 -7.50 6.78 33.18
CA ILE A 8 -8.11 7.14 31.89
C ILE A 8 -7.18 8.05 31.09
N LYS A 9 -6.56 9.05 31.72
CA LYS A 9 -5.61 9.95 31.03
C LYS A 9 -4.38 9.19 30.53
N ASP A 10 -3.84 8.29 31.36
CA ASP A 10 -2.68 7.48 30.99
C ASP A 10 -3.02 6.58 29.79
N TRP A 11 -4.18 5.92 29.81
CA TRP A 11 -4.67 5.11 28.68
C TRP A 11 -4.88 5.92 27.40
N GLN A 12 -5.44 7.13 27.50
CA GLN A 12 -5.61 8.03 26.36
C GLN A 12 -4.26 8.46 25.76
N GLN A 13 -3.28 8.79 26.61
CA GLN A 13 -1.95 9.15 26.15
C GLN A 13 -1.26 7.97 25.45
N GLU A 14 -1.34 6.76 26.00
CA GLU A 14 -0.77 5.56 25.37
C GLU A 14 -1.39 5.30 23.99
N PHE A 15 -2.69 5.54 23.82
CA PHE A 15 -3.36 5.42 22.53
C PHE A 15 -2.87 6.48 21.52
N GLU A 16 -2.76 7.75 21.93
CA GLU A 16 -2.23 8.84 21.09
C GLU A 16 -0.77 8.59 20.68
N ASP A 17 0.06 8.10 21.61
CA ASP A 17 1.46 7.77 21.35
C ASP A 17 1.59 6.61 20.34
N LEU A 18 0.69 5.62 20.44
CA LEU A 18 0.66 4.48 19.52
C LEU A 18 0.24 4.92 18.10
N GLN A 19 -0.79 5.77 17.99
CA GLN A 19 -1.21 6.37 16.71
C GLN A 19 -0.08 7.18 16.05
N THR A 20 0.63 7.99 16.85
CA THR A 20 1.79 8.76 16.38
C THR A 20 2.90 7.85 15.89
N SER A 21 3.24 6.81 16.66
CA SER A 21 4.28 5.84 16.29
C SER A 21 3.93 5.08 15.01
N ALA A 22 2.64 4.75 14.81
CA ALA A 22 2.18 4.12 13.58
C ALA A 22 2.32 5.06 12.38
N ALA A 23 1.97 6.35 12.51
CA ALA A 23 2.21 7.34 11.46
C ALA A 23 3.71 7.48 11.12
N ASP A 24 4.56 7.56 12.13
CA ASP A 24 6.02 7.66 11.96
C ASP A 24 6.57 6.44 11.21
N MET A 25 6.11 5.24 11.55
CA MET A 25 6.48 4.00 10.84
C MET A 25 6.09 4.07 9.35
N MET A 26 4.89 4.54 9.03
CA MET A 26 4.46 4.71 7.63
C MET A 26 5.33 5.72 6.88
N GLN A 27 5.75 6.81 7.53
CA GLN A 27 6.64 7.80 6.94
C GLN A 27 8.10 7.32 6.81
N VAL A 28 8.55 6.43 7.69
CA VAL A 28 9.85 5.75 7.51
C VAL A 28 9.81 4.83 6.29
N ALA A 29 8.73 4.06 6.11
CA ALA A 29 8.55 3.20 4.95
C ALA A 29 8.41 4.01 3.65
N PHE A 30 7.59 5.07 3.65
CA PHE A 30 7.31 5.90 2.47
C PHE A 30 7.39 7.40 2.82
N PRO A 31 8.58 8.02 2.75
CA PRO A 31 8.83 9.40 3.23
C PRO A 31 7.98 10.51 2.60
N SER A 32 7.42 10.23 1.42
CA SER A 32 6.53 11.16 0.72
C SER A 32 5.13 11.24 1.35
N LEU A 33 4.74 10.30 2.22
CA LEU A 33 3.50 10.39 2.99
C LEU A 33 3.55 11.57 3.97
N LYS A 34 2.46 12.31 4.07
CA LYS A 34 2.28 13.43 5.00
C LYS A 34 1.03 13.22 5.84
N VAL A 35 1.20 13.34 7.16
CA VAL A 35 0.07 13.32 8.10
C VAL A 35 -0.91 14.44 7.76
N MET A 36 -2.18 14.09 7.58
CA MET A 36 -3.26 15.02 7.31
C MET A 36 -3.68 15.72 8.60
N GLN A 37 -4.06 17.00 8.47
CA GLN A 37 -4.73 17.70 9.56
C GLN A 37 -6.18 17.23 9.66
N SER A 38 -6.72 17.19 10.88
CA SER A 38 -8.13 16.87 11.11
C SER A 38 -9.06 17.86 10.37
N PRO A 39 -10.24 17.42 9.91
CA PRO A 39 -10.83 16.09 10.09
C PRO A 39 -10.29 15.05 9.09
N THR A 40 -10.00 13.85 9.59
CA THR A 40 -9.44 12.71 8.85
C THR A 40 -10.50 11.71 8.37
N GLY A 41 -11.77 11.92 8.75
CA GLY A 41 -12.89 11.05 8.39
C GLY A 41 -13.15 10.01 9.47
N CYS A 42 -13.24 8.73 9.10
CA CYS A 42 -13.45 7.61 10.01
C CYS A 42 -12.17 7.19 10.77
N CYS A 43 -11.00 7.67 10.37
CA CYS A 43 -9.71 7.28 10.92
C CYS A 43 -9.22 8.32 11.92
N GLU A 44 -8.59 7.87 13.02
CA GLU A 44 -7.90 8.78 13.93
C GLU A 44 -6.66 9.37 13.26
N THR A 45 -5.90 8.54 12.56
CA THR A 45 -4.70 8.96 11.82
C THR A 45 -4.90 8.72 10.33
N ARG A 46 -4.59 9.72 9.51
CA ARG A 46 -4.57 9.59 8.05
C ARG A 46 -3.36 10.30 7.47
N LEU A 47 -2.69 9.64 6.54
CA LEU A 47 -1.58 10.16 5.77
C LEU A 47 -1.99 10.23 4.30
N HIS A 48 -1.52 11.25 3.60
CA HIS A 48 -1.74 11.43 2.16
C HIS A 48 -0.41 11.50 1.43
N TRP A 49 -0.40 10.95 0.23
CA TRP A 49 0.68 11.08 -0.72
C TRP A 49 0.12 11.48 -2.08
N GLN A 50 0.85 12.34 -2.77
CA GLN A 50 0.66 12.73 -4.16
C GLN A 50 2.05 12.72 -4.78
N ASP A 51 2.20 11.98 -5.87
CA ASP A 51 3.39 12.05 -6.70
C ASP A 51 3.42 13.37 -7.47
N GLU A 52 4.57 14.02 -7.54
CA GLU A 52 4.71 15.33 -8.18
C GLU A 52 4.82 15.23 -9.71
N ASP A 53 5.34 14.11 -10.21
CA ASP A 53 5.66 13.90 -11.63
C ASP A 53 4.58 13.12 -12.38
N SER A 54 3.67 12.47 -11.65
CA SER A 54 2.58 11.66 -12.19
C SER A 54 1.23 12.02 -11.55
N LYS A 55 0.18 11.29 -11.95
CA LYS A 55 -1.14 11.37 -11.32
C LYS A 55 -1.31 10.37 -10.17
N ALA A 56 -0.24 9.67 -9.79
CA ALA A 56 -0.27 8.71 -8.70
C ALA A 56 -0.53 9.44 -7.37
N SER A 57 -1.48 8.94 -6.59
CA SER A 57 -1.83 9.54 -5.31
C SER A 57 -2.55 8.55 -4.42
N GLY A 58 -2.65 8.85 -3.14
CA GLY A 58 -3.40 7.98 -2.25
C GLY A 58 -3.36 8.39 -0.80
N TYR A 59 -3.93 7.54 0.03
CA TYR A 59 -3.90 7.71 1.47
C TYR A 59 -3.63 6.39 2.18
N VAL A 60 -3.08 6.54 3.38
CA VAL A 60 -3.01 5.49 4.40
C VAL A 60 -3.81 5.97 5.59
N CYS A 61 -4.72 5.16 6.06
CA CYS A 61 -5.53 5.40 7.25
C CYS A 61 -5.11 4.39 8.32
N ILE A 62 -5.08 4.81 9.59
CA ILE A 62 -4.92 3.91 10.75
C ILE A 62 -6.14 4.15 11.65
N ASP A 63 -6.87 3.07 11.94
CA ASP A 63 -8.09 3.10 12.76
C ASP A 63 -7.79 2.94 14.26
N ASP A 64 -8.84 2.84 15.08
CA ASP A 64 -8.73 2.66 16.54
C ASP A 64 -8.37 1.23 16.98
N PHE A 65 -8.35 0.27 16.04
CA PHE A 65 -7.89 -1.11 16.24
C PHE A 65 -6.43 -1.33 15.78
N MET A 66 -5.74 -0.26 15.36
CA MET A 66 -4.39 -0.31 14.77
C MET A 66 -4.34 -1.11 13.47
N GLN A 67 -5.49 -1.24 12.79
CA GLN A 67 -5.54 -1.69 11.42
C GLN A 67 -5.31 -0.49 10.49
N ALA A 68 -4.71 -0.77 9.35
CA ALA A 68 -4.41 0.20 8.34
C ALA A 68 -5.15 -0.13 7.04
N THR A 69 -5.64 0.94 6.40
CA THR A 69 -6.20 0.92 5.06
C THR A 69 -5.30 1.71 4.14
N LEU A 70 -4.88 1.11 3.01
CA LEU A 70 -4.14 1.78 1.96
C LEU A 70 -5.03 1.90 0.72
N GLN A 71 -5.13 3.11 0.18
CA GLN A 71 -5.81 3.37 -1.10
C GLN A 71 -4.92 4.23 -1.97
N PHE A 72 -4.23 3.62 -2.92
CA PHE A 72 -3.39 4.31 -3.90
C PHE A 72 -3.97 4.14 -5.30
N GLU A 73 -3.98 5.21 -6.08
CA GLU A 73 -4.57 5.27 -7.43
C GLU A 73 -3.51 5.70 -8.44
N ASN A 74 -3.66 5.25 -9.69
CA ASN A 74 -2.77 5.58 -10.82
C ASN A 74 -1.29 5.28 -10.56
N VAL A 75 -1.00 4.25 -9.77
CA VAL A 75 0.35 3.74 -9.57
C VAL A 75 0.78 3.00 -10.84
N PRO A 76 2.01 3.11 -11.35
CA PRO A 76 2.45 2.27 -12.46
C PRO A 76 2.28 0.78 -12.12
N GLN A 77 1.68 0.01 -13.03
CA GLN A 77 1.41 -1.42 -12.81
C GLN A 77 2.71 -2.19 -12.52
N SER A 78 3.80 -1.83 -13.19
CA SER A 78 5.12 -2.43 -12.96
C SER A 78 5.59 -2.24 -11.51
N VAL A 79 5.43 -1.03 -10.96
CA VAL A 79 5.79 -0.68 -9.57
C VAL A 79 4.87 -1.41 -8.58
N ALA A 80 3.56 -1.35 -8.80
CA ALA A 80 2.58 -2.02 -7.96
C ALA A 80 2.81 -3.54 -7.92
N GLY A 81 3.00 -4.15 -9.09
CA GLY A 81 3.24 -5.58 -9.22
C GLY A 81 4.56 -6.02 -8.59
N GLN A 82 5.66 -5.29 -8.82
CA GLN A 82 6.95 -5.57 -8.19
C GLN A 82 6.84 -5.53 -6.66
N ALA A 83 6.19 -4.51 -6.09
CA ALA A 83 6.04 -4.39 -4.66
C ALA A 83 5.18 -5.53 -4.06
N LEU A 84 4.09 -5.90 -4.73
CA LEU A 84 3.25 -7.02 -4.30
C LEU A 84 3.99 -8.37 -4.37
N ASP A 85 4.75 -8.60 -5.44
CA ASP A 85 5.54 -9.81 -5.61
C ASP A 85 6.67 -9.91 -4.57
N GLU A 86 7.24 -8.78 -4.13
CA GLU A 86 8.24 -8.75 -3.07
C GLU A 86 7.63 -9.12 -1.70
N VAL A 87 6.45 -8.60 -1.38
CA VAL A 87 5.80 -8.80 -0.07
C VAL A 87 5.14 -10.18 0.04
N PHE A 88 4.42 -10.59 -1.00
CA PHE A 88 3.61 -11.81 -0.98
C PHE A 88 4.27 -12.95 -1.76
N GLY A 89 4.98 -12.63 -2.83
CA GLY A 89 5.34 -13.60 -3.86
C GLY A 89 4.25 -13.75 -4.92
N LEU A 90 4.52 -14.60 -5.90
CA LEU A 90 3.64 -14.81 -7.05
C LEU A 90 2.39 -15.62 -6.67
N GLY A 91 1.27 -15.30 -7.32
CA GLY A 91 0.04 -16.11 -7.31
C GLY A 91 -0.83 -15.99 -6.08
N TRP A 92 -0.67 -14.92 -5.31
CA TRP A 92 -1.56 -14.61 -4.18
C TRP A 92 -2.93 -14.07 -4.58
N PHE A 93 -3.00 -13.36 -5.70
CA PHE A 93 -4.22 -12.74 -6.18
C PHE A 93 -4.94 -13.64 -7.18
N ASP A 94 -6.23 -13.86 -6.96
CA ASP A 94 -7.06 -14.71 -7.82
C ASP A 94 -7.10 -14.15 -9.26
N GLY A 95 -6.64 -14.93 -10.23
CA GLY A 95 -6.56 -14.55 -11.64
C GLY A 95 -5.26 -13.84 -12.07
N ALA A 96 -4.31 -13.66 -11.15
CA ALA A 96 -2.98 -13.11 -11.42
C ALA A 96 -1.87 -14.07 -10.93
N GLU A 97 -1.90 -15.33 -11.41
CA GLU A 97 -0.99 -16.39 -10.95
C GLU A 97 0.50 -16.08 -11.20
N LEU A 98 0.78 -15.26 -12.22
CA LEU A 98 2.13 -14.80 -12.58
C LEU A 98 2.49 -13.44 -11.96
N GLY A 99 1.70 -12.96 -11.00
CA GLY A 99 1.85 -11.65 -10.37
C GLY A 99 1.07 -10.55 -11.08
N VAL A 100 0.71 -9.50 -10.33
CA VAL A 100 -0.05 -8.34 -10.84
C VAL A 100 0.73 -7.63 -11.96
N ARG A 101 2.06 -7.68 -11.93
CA ARG A 101 2.91 -7.08 -12.96
C ARG A 101 2.62 -7.63 -14.37
N LYS A 102 2.26 -8.92 -14.47
CA LYS A 102 2.00 -9.62 -15.74
C LYS A 102 0.51 -9.87 -15.98
N ALA A 103 -0.34 -9.32 -15.12
CA ALA A 103 -1.78 -9.50 -15.21
C ALA A 103 -2.38 -8.59 -16.29
N ASP A 104 -3.43 -9.08 -16.96
CA ASP A 104 -4.21 -8.28 -17.89
C ASP A 104 -4.99 -7.16 -17.17
N GLU A 105 -5.64 -6.28 -17.93
CA GLU A 105 -6.59 -5.33 -17.35
C GLU A 105 -7.74 -6.07 -16.64
N GLY A 106 -8.02 -5.68 -15.40
CA GLY A 106 -8.96 -6.42 -14.57
C GLY A 106 -8.92 -6.02 -13.10
N VAL A 107 -9.69 -6.73 -12.29
CA VAL A 107 -9.70 -6.55 -10.84
C VAL A 107 -9.37 -7.89 -10.19
N TYR A 108 -8.38 -7.86 -9.31
CA TYR A 108 -7.77 -9.01 -8.69
C TYR A 108 -7.92 -8.90 -7.18
N TYR A 109 -8.30 -10.01 -6.54
CA TYR A 109 -8.64 -10.01 -5.13
C TYR A 109 -7.83 -11.03 -4.36
N TRP A 110 -7.58 -10.71 -3.10
CA TRP A 110 -7.18 -11.66 -2.08
C TRP A 110 -7.88 -11.28 -0.76
N THR A 111 -8.27 -12.28 0.01
CA THR A 111 -8.92 -12.07 1.32
C THR A 111 -8.29 -13.00 2.34
N ASP A 112 -7.86 -12.45 3.47
CA ASP A 112 -7.42 -13.24 4.61
C ASP A 112 -8.61 -13.52 5.53
N GLU A 113 -9.09 -14.76 5.49
CA GLU A 113 -10.19 -15.21 6.34
C GLU A 113 -9.88 -15.11 7.85
N THR A 114 -8.60 -14.97 8.23
CA THR A 114 -8.17 -14.93 9.64
C THR A 114 -8.42 -13.58 10.29
N ASN A 115 -8.20 -12.49 9.55
CA ASN A 115 -8.25 -11.11 10.08
C ASN A 115 -9.22 -10.21 9.29
N ALA A 116 -9.94 -10.77 8.32
CA ALA A 116 -10.85 -10.05 7.42
C ALA A 116 -10.16 -8.95 6.61
N ALA A 117 -8.84 -9.04 6.39
CA ALA A 117 -8.14 -8.15 5.49
C ALA A 117 -8.60 -8.41 4.05
N GLU A 118 -8.94 -7.33 3.36
CA GLU A 118 -9.41 -7.35 1.98
C GLU A 118 -8.40 -6.62 1.10
N TRP A 119 -7.95 -7.30 0.06
CA TRP A 119 -6.95 -6.80 -0.87
C TRP A 119 -7.54 -6.81 -2.27
N GLU A 120 -7.65 -5.64 -2.87
CA GLU A 120 -8.12 -5.45 -4.23
C GLU A 120 -7.04 -4.69 -5.01
N VAL A 121 -6.70 -5.21 -6.18
CA VAL A 121 -5.81 -4.57 -7.14
C VAL A 121 -6.53 -4.47 -8.47
N SER A 122 -6.77 -3.24 -8.93
CA SER A 122 -7.33 -2.99 -10.25
C SER A 122 -6.22 -2.62 -11.22
N VAL A 123 -5.98 -3.44 -12.24
CA VAL A 123 -5.11 -3.12 -13.37
C VAL A 123 -5.93 -2.33 -14.40
N LEU A 124 -5.47 -1.12 -14.68
CA LEU A 124 -6.14 -0.13 -15.52
C LEU A 124 -5.44 -0.01 -16.88
N PRO A 125 -6.15 0.50 -17.90
CA PRO A 125 -5.54 0.80 -19.19
C PRO A 125 -4.33 1.74 -19.06
N GLY A 126 -3.32 1.50 -19.89
CA GLY A 126 -2.11 2.32 -19.95
C GLY A 126 -1.04 1.97 -18.92
N GLY A 127 -1.05 0.74 -18.39
CA GLY A 127 -0.03 0.25 -17.46
C GLY A 127 -0.12 0.91 -16.09
N LEU A 128 -1.34 1.18 -15.61
CA LEU A 128 -1.60 1.77 -14.31
C LEU A 128 -2.35 0.78 -13.43
N ALA A 129 -2.30 1.00 -12.12
CA ALA A 129 -2.97 0.19 -11.12
C ALA A 129 -3.55 1.07 -10.00
N THR A 130 -4.63 0.56 -9.41
CA THR A 130 -5.17 1.04 -8.13
C THR A 130 -5.01 -0.08 -7.11
N LEU A 131 -4.45 0.27 -5.95
CA LEU A 131 -4.32 -0.61 -4.78
C LEU A 131 -5.36 -0.17 -3.76
N SER A 132 -6.22 -1.10 -3.34
CA SER A 132 -7.21 -0.91 -2.28
C SER A 132 -7.08 -2.04 -1.27
N ILE A 133 -6.54 -1.72 -0.09
CA ILE A 133 -6.21 -2.70 0.94
C ILE A 133 -6.87 -2.24 2.23
N GLU A 134 -7.73 -3.08 2.80
CA GLU A 134 -8.52 -2.75 3.98
C GLU A 134 -8.23 -3.73 5.12
N TYR A 135 -8.44 -3.26 6.36
CA TYR A 135 -8.39 -4.05 7.60
C TYR A 135 -7.08 -4.84 7.83
N THR A 136 -5.98 -4.39 7.24
CA THR A 136 -4.66 -5.02 7.35
C THR A 136 -3.92 -4.50 8.57
N SER A 137 -2.94 -5.24 9.12
CA SER A 137 -2.15 -4.70 10.23
C SER A 137 -1.29 -3.49 9.78
N ALA A 138 -1.11 -2.49 10.63
CA ALA A 138 -0.25 -1.35 10.32
C ALA A 138 1.19 -1.77 9.92
N PRO A 139 1.83 -2.78 10.56
CA PRO A 139 3.15 -3.26 10.12
C PRO A 139 3.17 -3.85 8.69
N ASP A 140 2.13 -4.56 8.27
CA ASP A 140 2.08 -5.15 6.92
C ASP A 140 1.92 -4.06 5.86
N ILE A 141 1.09 -3.04 6.11
CA ILE A 141 1.00 -1.87 5.24
C ILE A 141 2.33 -1.12 5.18
N ALA A 142 3.05 -0.97 6.30
CA ALA A 142 4.38 -0.35 6.28
C ALA A 142 5.39 -1.17 5.46
N THR A 143 5.30 -2.50 5.49
CA THR A 143 6.15 -3.38 4.67
C THR A 143 5.84 -3.19 3.18
N LEU A 144 4.56 -3.13 2.80
CA LEU A 144 4.16 -2.85 1.43
C LEU A 144 4.60 -1.46 0.96
N LEU A 145 4.47 -0.45 1.82
CA LEU A 145 4.92 0.90 1.53
C LEU A 145 6.44 0.94 1.26
N ASP A 146 7.24 0.21 2.03
CA ASP A 146 8.69 0.12 1.83
C ASP A 146 9.03 -0.55 0.48
N ALA A 147 8.30 -1.61 0.12
CA ALA A 147 8.43 -2.28 -1.18
C ALA A 147 8.00 -1.36 -2.34
N LEU A 148 6.92 -0.60 -2.19
CA LEU A 148 6.48 0.41 -3.18
C LEU A 148 7.54 1.48 -3.38
N ARG A 149 8.13 2.02 -2.30
CA ARG A 149 9.22 2.99 -2.39
C ARG A 149 10.40 2.39 -3.16
N THR A 150 10.81 1.17 -2.80
CA THR A 150 11.92 0.47 -3.45
C THR A 150 11.66 0.26 -4.94
N ALA A 151 10.45 -0.15 -5.31
CA ALA A 151 10.06 -0.33 -6.72
C ALA A 151 9.99 1.00 -7.51
N TYR A 152 9.69 2.13 -6.87
CA TYR A 152 9.79 3.45 -7.49
C TYR A 152 11.25 3.90 -7.70
N GLU A 153 12.14 3.57 -6.76
CA GLU A 153 13.55 3.98 -6.80
C GLU A 153 14.41 3.09 -7.72
N ASP A 154 14.10 1.78 -7.78
CA ASP A 154 14.80 0.78 -8.58
C ASP A 154 13.78 -0.12 -9.30
N PRO A 155 13.14 0.39 -10.38
CA PRO A 155 12.16 -0.37 -11.13
C PRO A 155 12.82 -1.55 -11.83
N ALA A 156 12.26 -2.75 -11.64
CA ALA A 156 12.71 -3.93 -12.35
C ALA A 156 12.58 -3.73 -13.87
N PRO A 157 13.52 -4.24 -14.68
CA PRO A 157 13.45 -4.13 -16.13
C PRO A 157 12.16 -4.75 -16.65
N ASP A 158 11.50 -4.09 -17.60
CA ASP A 158 10.33 -4.65 -18.29
C ASP A 158 10.80 -5.81 -19.17
N ASP A 159 10.33 -7.02 -18.86
CA ASP A 159 10.69 -8.27 -19.56
C ASP A 159 10.20 -8.30 -21.02
N ASP A 160 9.60 -7.21 -21.53
CA ASP A 160 8.99 -7.12 -22.87
C ASP A 160 9.95 -6.59 -23.95
N GLU A 161 11.17 -6.16 -23.60
CA GLU A 161 12.20 -5.77 -24.58
C GLU A 161 13.12 -6.94 -24.95
N ASP A 162 12.63 -8.02 -25.58
CA ASP A 162 13.50 -9.06 -26.17
C ASP A 162 12.79 -9.98 -27.20
N GLU A 163 11.99 -9.45 -28.12
CA GLU A 163 11.57 -10.22 -29.32
C GLU A 163 11.58 -9.37 -30.61
N ASP A 164 12.64 -8.61 -30.88
CA ASP A 164 12.78 -7.91 -32.18
C ASP A 164 14.25 -7.84 -32.66
N GLU A 165 15.00 -8.95 -32.58
CA GLU A 165 16.27 -9.06 -33.34
C GLU A 165 16.65 -10.51 -33.68
N ALA A 166 15.76 -11.23 -34.37
CA ALA A 166 16.11 -12.53 -34.97
C ALA A 166 15.54 -12.68 -36.39
N ASP A 167 15.66 -11.65 -37.24
CA ASP A 167 15.40 -11.81 -38.67
C ASP A 167 16.31 -10.91 -39.53
N ALA A 168 17.63 -11.07 -39.38
CA ALA A 168 18.60 -10.53 -40.33
C ALA A 168 19.96 -11.25 -40.25
N ALA A 169 20.00 -12.55 -40.54
CA ALA A 169 21.25 -13.20 -40.95
C ALA A 169 20.96 -14.10 -42.16
N THR A 170 21.63 -13.73 -43.24
CA THR A 170 21.50 -14.13 -44.64
C THR A 170 21.91 -15.57 -44.93
#